data_AF-A0A2N5K823-F1
#
_entry.id   AF-A0A2N5K823-F1
#
_cell.length_a   1.000
_cell.length_b   1.000
_cell.length_c   1.000
_cell.angle_alpha   90.00
_cell.angle_beta   90.00
_cell.angle_gamma   90.00
#
_symmetry.space_group_name_H-M   'P 1'
#
loop_
_entity.id
_entity.type
_entity.pdbx_description
1 polymer ?
#
loop_
_entity_poly.entity_id
_entity_poly.type
_entity_poly.pdbx_seq_one_letter_code
_entity_poly.pdbx_strand_id
1 'polypeptide(L)'
;MARLGTLDYNSRRALPVRVRLLHWLVVLGAALAAVVIALPSVLRQPTLYTASATVRYDPAMFPNLVADGKASDTLLAQQQNLGGVLEKTKYETLRQYGLAYTYPTASDITITAVGRSPQVATDIANDAADGLARRIEATQGLPLLRKVVGQEIRLALQGGAPVECEAAVLRAVVSGQRPPVMACEQRLLRELFLTQAVPAVAPVQGNTSFANMTPSERSAVARALEVLDGQIRYDQRIAEAVLRGRPTSAERLQALDVIAGTPNKLRADRALIEYMNTAFDTAATMRGGGTVFVAEDATEAAAIPTYKPLKLGVAALVGMIGGVLAVLIDRQVGVMLKLQELWSYRQLMLNMVGRDLKARYKNSLLGYIWSLLNPLLTMLVFWVVFGLLMPANPIPMYPVFLIVALLPWSFAVTSVSGGMRAILDNSNLIKKVYFPREILPITVVLSNFVNYLLALPMMFLIMAGVQWATIGQLTLSWSFIFLPMIIIIQLIFLIGVTLLLSTTAVFFRDTTHIIDILLQLWIFLTPVFFSLEAIVSPTWARLVRWLNPMASIIDFYRDVLYGQATNTIPVPGFPALDGVFRTLLTALVILAFGSYVFHRYSGRFGEEI
;
A
#
# COMPACT_ATOMS: atom_id res chain seq x y z
N MET A 1 -56.25 17.50 -25.83
CA MET A 1 -57.01 17.27 -24.58
C MET A 1 -57.91 16.06 -24.83
N ALA A 2 -57.88 14.91 -24.17
CA ALA A 2 -57.30 14.46 -22.91
C ALA A 2 -56.97 12.96 -23.03
N ARG A 3 -55.69 12.55 -22.89
CA ARG A 3 -55.24 11.17 -22.57
C ARG A 3 -53.72 11.01 -22.38
N LEU A 4 -53.01 12.07 -22.03
CA LEU A 4 -51.63 11.99 -21.52
C LEU A 4 -51.51 12.78 -20.21
N GLY A 5 -52.55 12.68 -19.38
CA GLY A 5 -52.44 13.03 -17.97
C GLY A 5 -51.58 11.98 -17.30
N THR A 6 -50.51 12.43 -16.66
CA THR A 6 -49.76 11.72 -15.60
C THR A 6 -49.56 10.24 -15.89
N LEU A 7 -48.39 9.86 -16.43
CA LEU A 7 -47.94 8.47 -16.40
C LEU A 7 -48.01 8.00 -14.95
N ASP A 8 -49.10 7.31 -14.63
CA ASP A 8 -49.35 6.64 -13.38
C ASP A 8 -48.37 5.46 -13.32
N TYR A 9 -47.17 5.81 -12.88
CA TYR A 9 -46.00 4.96 -12.78
C TYR A 9 -46.23 3.81 -11.77
N ASN A 10 -47.31 3.89 -10.97
CA ASN A 10 -47.71 2.89 -10.00
C ASN A 10 -48.57 1.74 -10.56
N SER A 11 -48.93 1.74 -11.84
CA SER A 11 -49.61 0.58 -12.42
C SER A 11 -48.63 -0.59 -12.61
N ARG A 12 -48.88 -1.71 -11.91
CA ARG A 12 -48.11 -2.96 -11.88
C ARG A 12 -48.04 -3.67 -13.24
N ARG A 13 -47.57 -3.01 -14.31
CA ARG A 13 -47.21 -3.69 -15.56
C ARG A 13 -45.84 -4.31 -15.40
N ALA A 14 -45.77 -5.63 -15.57
CA ALA A 14 -44.51 -6.35 -15.57
C ALA A 14 -43.58 -5.73 -16.63
N LEU A 15 -42.39 -5.27 -16.20
CA LEU A 15 -41.41 -4.65 -17.09
C LEU A 15 -41.09 -5.57 -18.28
N PRO A 16 -40.82 -5.03 -19.48
CA PRO A 16 -40.41 -5.81 -20.63
C PRO A 16 -39.21 -6.71 -20.27
N VAL A 17 -39.16 -7.93 -20.80
CA VAL A 17 -38.08 -8.90 -20.51
C VAL A 17 -36.69 -8.29 -20.75
N ARG A 18 -36.54 -7.46 -21.79
CA ARG A 18 -35.30 -6.73 -22.10
C ARG A 18 -34.85 -5.78 -20.99
N VAL A 19 -35.78 -5.09 -20.32
CA VAL A 19 -35.46 -4.17 -19.22
C VAL A 19 -34.99 -4.94 -17.99
N ARG A 20 -35.60 -6.09 -17.70
CA ARG A 20 -35.16 -6.96 -16.60
C ARG A 20 -33.78 -7.55 -16.82
N LEU A 21 -33.45 -7.94 -18.06
CA LEU A 21 -32.09 -8.39 -18.42
C LEU A 21 -31.06 -7.27 -18.23
N LEU A 22 -31.39 -6.04 -18.64
CA LEU A 22 -30.53 -4.87 -18.41
C LEU A 22 -30.31 -4.60 -16.92
N HIS A 23 -31.34 -4.75 -16.07
CA HIS A 23 -31.19 -4.62 -14.62
C HIS A 23 -30.19 -5.60 -14.02
N TRP A 24 -30.24 -6.88 -14.43
CA TRP A 24 -29.28 -7.87 -13.99
C TRP A 24 -27.85 -7.57 -14.46
N LEU A 25 -27.69 -7.07 -15.68
CA LEU A 25 -26.38 -6.64 -16.19
C LEU A 25 -25.82 -5.45 -15.39
N VAL A 26 -26.66 -4.50 -14.97
CA VAL A 26 -26.24 -3.38 -14.11
C VAL A 26 -25.73 -3.88 -12.75
N VAL A 27 -26.44 -4.84 -12.12
CA VAL A 27 -26.01 -5.42 -10.83
C VAL A 27 -24.69 -6.16 -10.96
N LEU A 28 -24.56 -7.02 -11.97
CA LEU A 28 -23.33 -7.77 -12.23
C LEU A 28 -22.17 -6.84 -12.59
N GLY A 29 -22.42 -5.82 -13.41
CA GLY A 29 -21.43 -4.81 -13.78
C GLY A 29 -20.93 -4.01 -12.58
N ALA A 30 -21.83 -3.60 -11.68
CA ALA A 30 -21.47 -2.88 -10.45
C ALA A 30 -20.64 -3.76 -9.50
N ALA A 31 -20.99 -5.05 -9.36
CA ALA A 31 -20.22 -6.00 -8.58
C ALA A 31 -18.80 -6.21 -9.15
N LEU A 32 -18.70 -6.41 -10.47
CA LEU A 32 -17.43 -6.58 -11.16
C LEU A 32 -16.55 -5.32 -11.02
N ALA A 33 -17.13 -4.13 -11.23
CA ALA A 33 -16.41 -2.86 -11.09
C ALA A 33 -15.87 -2.67 -9.68
N ALA A 34 -16.66 -2.96 -8.64
CA ALA A 34 -16.20 -2.87 -7.25
C ALA A 34 -15.05 -3.84 -6.96
N VAL A 35 -15.08 -5.06 -7.50
CA VAL A 35 -13.98 -6.03 -7.39
C VAL A 35 -12.73 -5.51 -8.10
N VAL A 36 -12.85 -4.98 -9.32
CA VAL A 36 -11.73 -4.40 -10.08
C VAL A 36 -11.10 -3.22 -9.34
N ILE A 37 -11.91 -2.36 -8.72
CA ILE A 37 -11.43 -1.22 -7.91
C ILE A 37 -10.69 -1.71 -6.65
N ALA A 38 -11.19 -2.78 -6.02
CA ALA A 38 -10.56 -3.34 -4.82
C ALA A 38 -9.28 -4.15 -5.14
N LEU A 39 -9.15 -4.67 -6.36
CA LEU A 39 -8.08 -5.60 -6.74
C LEU A 39 -6.66 -5.06 -6.50
N PRO A 40 -6.28 -3.82 -6.88
CA PRO A 40 -4.96 -3.29 -6.61
C PRO A 40 -4.62 -3.22 -5.11
N SER A 41 -5.61 -2.91 -4.26
CA SER A 41 -5.42 -2.87 -2.80
C SER A 41 -5.23 -4.25 -2.17
N VAL A 42 -5.71 -5.30 -2.86
CA VAL A 42 -5.56 -6.69 -2.44
C VAL A 42 -4.22 -7.25 -2.91
N LEU A 43 -3.81 -6.91 -4.14
CA LEU A 43 -2.51 -7.30 -4.68
C LEU A 43 -1.33 -6.61 -3.98
N ARG A 44 -1.54 -5.44 -3.37
CA ARG A 44 -0.53 -4.73 -2.57
C ARG A 44 -0.48 -5.14 -1.09
N GLN A 45 -1.13 -6.24 -0.69
CA GLN A 45 -1.09 -6.69 0.71
C GLN A 45 0.33 -7.16 1.09
N PRO A 46 0.75 -6.97 2.37
CA PRO A 46 2.09 -7.33 2.80
C PRO A 46 2.33 -8.83 2.62
N THR A 47 3.48 -9.19 2.04
CA THR A 47 3.96 -10.57 1.98
C THR A 47 4.68 -10.91 3.29
N LEU A 48 4.37 -12.07 3.86
CA LEU A 48 5.16 -12.63 4.96
C LEU A 48 6.19 -13.59 4.37
N TYR A 49 7.32 -13.71 5.04
CA TYR A 49 8.41 -14.58 4.62
C TYR A 49 8.67 -15.63 5.69
N THR A 50 8.92 -16.88 5.29
CA THR A 50 9.29 -17.96 6.21
C THR A 50 10.68 -18.47 5.89
N ALA A 51 11.52 -18.61 6.91
CA ALA A 51 12.83 -19.24 6.81
C ALA A 51 12.94 -20.33 7.87
N SER A 52 13.71 -21.38 7.58
CA SER A 52 13.89 -22.52 8.48
C SER A 52 15.37 -22.86 8.66
N ALA A 53 15.77 -23.11 9.91
CA ALA A 53 17.12 -23.53 10.30
C ALA A 53 17.05 -24.83 11.13
N THR A 54 18.10 -25.66 11.07
CA THR A 54 18.10 -26.99 11.71
C THR A 54 19.21 -27.13 12.75
N VAL A 55 18.84 -27.54 13.97
CA VAL A 55 19.75 -27.85 15.08
C VAL A 55 19.89 -29.36 15.21
N ARG A 56 21.12 -29.86 15.27
CA ARG A 56 21.43 -31.29 15.46
C ARG A 56 22.09 -31.52 16.81
N TYR A 57 21.72 -32.61 17.46
CA TYR A 57 22.31 -33.03 18.73
C TYR A 57 22.61 -34.53 18.78
N ASP A 58 23.52 -34.93 19.67
CA ASP A 58 23.85 -36.34 19.92
C ASP A 58 22.79 -37.00 20.84
N PRO A 59 21.99 -37.97 20.35
CA PRO A 59 20.97 -38.62 21.14
C PRO A 59 21.52 -39.49 22.27
N ALA A 60 22.79 -39.90 22.22
CA ALA A 60 23.42 -40.67 23.31
C ALA A 60 23.64 -39.81 24.56
N MET A 61 23.91 -38.52 24.37
CA MET A 61 24.12 -37.53 25.43
C MET A 61 22.82 -36.94 25.97
N PHE A 62 21.79 -36.86 25.14
CA PHE A 62 20.48 -36.31 25.49
C PHE A 62 19.36 -37.34 25.28
N PRO A 63 19.33 -38.42 26.07
CA PRO A 63 18.28 -39.43 25.94
C PRO A 63 16.94 -38.80 26.31
N ASN A 64 15.91 -39.10 25.51
CA ASN A 64 14.52 -38.64 25.69
C ASN A 64 14.28 -37.14 25.45
N LEU A 65 15.20 -36.40 24.83
CA LEU A 65 14.95 -34.99 24.48
C LEU A 65 13.80 -34.87 23.46
N VAL A 66 13.81 -35.76 22.46
CA VAL A 66 12.73 -36.01 21.49
C VAL A 66 12.45 -37.51 21.47
N ALA A 67 11.20 -37.91 21.69
CA ALA A 67 10.74 -39.29 21.62
C ALA A 67 9.48 -39.37 20.77
N ASP A 68 9.41 -40.34 19.85
CA ASP A 68 8.26 -40.56 18.95
C ASP A 68 7.77 -39.29 18.22
N GLY A 69 8.71 -38.44 17.78
CA GLY A 69 8.41 -37.18 17.10
C GLY A 69 7.79 -36.09 18.00
N LYS A 70 7.86 -36.24 19.33
CA LYS A 70 7.42 -35.25 20.32
C LYS A 70 8.58 -34.77 21.19
N ALA A 71 8.57 -33.48 21.50
CA ALA A 71 9.49 -32.90 22.48
C ALA A 71 9.13 -33.31 23.90
N SER A 72 10.17 -33.51 24.72
CA SER A 72 10.04 -33.59 26.18
C SER A 72 9.58 -32.26 26.80
N ASP A 73 9.02 -32.32 28.00
CA ASP A 73 8.59 -31.14 28.75
C ASP A 73 9.73 -30.16 29.01
N THR A 74 10.96 -30.67 29.18
CA THR A 74 12.17 -29.87 29.35
C THR A 74 12.53 -29.10 28.08
N LEU A 75 12.45 -29.74 26.91
CA LEU A 75 12.67 -29.09 25.61
C LEU A 75 11.58 -28.06 25.31
N LEU A 76 10.32 -28.38 25.61
CA LEU A 76 9.19 -27.47 25.43
C LEU A 76 9.33 -26.20 26.29
N ALA A 77 9.78 -26.35 27.55
CA ALA A 77 10.07 -25.22 28.43
C ALA A 77 11.19 -24.33 27.89
N GLN A 78 12.25 -24.92 27.30
CA GLN A 78 13.32 -24.14 26.68
C GLN A 78 12.85 -23.40 25.42
N GLN A 79 12.01 -24.02 24.60
CA GLN A 79 11.42 -23.39 23.41
C GLN A 79 10.53 -22.19 23.78
N GLN A 80 9.66 -22.34 24.78
CA GLN A 80 8.81 -21.27 25.27
C GLN A 80 9.63 -20.10 25.86
N ASN A 81 10.65 -20.41 26.66
CA ASN A 81 11.54 -19.40 27.23
C ASN A 81 12.29 -18.64 26.12
N LEU A 82 12.86 -19.36 25.16
CA LEU A 82 13.58 -18.77 24.02
C LEU A 82 12.68 -17.84 23.20
N GLY A 83 11.47 -18.26 22.86
CA GLY A 83 10.50 -17.44 22.13
C GLY A 83 10.19 -16.13 22.86
N GLY A 84 9.93 -16.19 24.17
CA GLY A 84 9.67 -15.00 24.98
C GLY A 84 10.88 -14.08 25.15
N VAL A 85 12.09 -14.64 25.21
CA VAL A 85 13.33 -13.86 25.24
C VAL A 85 13.55 -13.15 23.91
N LEU A 86 13.47 -13.85 22.77
CA LEU A 86 13.65 -13.25 21.44
C LEU A 86 12.58 -12.18 21.15
N GLU A 87 11.32 -12.44 21.53
CA GLU A 87 10.22 -11.49 21.39
C GLU A 87 10.50 -10.17 22.12
N LYS A 88 10.90 -10.26 23.38
CA LYS A 88 11.14 -9.07 24.22
C LYS A 88 12.48 -8.39 23.95
N THR A 89 13.43 -9.11 23.36
CA THR A 89 14.81 -8.59 23.21
C THR A 89 15.15 -8.05 21.84
N LYS A 90 14.67 -8.68 20.75
CA LYS A 90 15.12 -8.39 19.39
C LYS A 90 13.99 -8.33 18.36
N TYR A 91 12.94 -9.14 18.50
CA TYR A 91 11.92 -9.32 17.45
C TYR A 91 10.48 -9.23 17.95
N GLU A 92 9.91 -8.01 17.92
CA GLU A 92 8.51 -7.77 18.32
C GLU A 92 7.48 -8.53 17.45
N THR A 93 7.86 -8.90 16.22
CA THR A 93 7.02 -9.66 15.28
C THR A 93 6.65 -11.06 15.78
N LEU A 94 7.44 -11.63 16.70
CA LEU A 94 7.18 -12.96 17.28
C LEU A 94 5.89 -13.00 18.10
N ARG A 95 5.40 -11.86 18.60
CA ARG A 95 4.14 -11.76 19.36
C ARG A 95 2.90 -12.21 18.58
N GLN A 96 2.96 -12.12 17.25
CA GLN A 96 1.83 -12.45 16.36
C GLN A 96 1.96 -13.80 15.66
N TYR A 97 3.19 -14.26 15.40
CA TYR A 97 3.44 -15.42 14.54
C TYR A 97 4.16 -16.58 15.24
N GLY A 98 4.84 -16.33 16.37
CA GLY A 98 5.58 -17.36 17.12
C GLY A 98 6.74 -18.00 16.34
N LEU A 99 7.35 -19.01 16.96
CA LEU A 99 8.30 -19.93 16.33
C LEU A 99 7.66 -21.31 16.23
N ALA A 100 7.79 -21.97 15.09
CA ALA A 100 7.34 -23.35 14.92
C ALA A 100 8.52 -24.31 14.99
N TYR A 101 8.36 -25.42 15.72
CA TYR A 101 9.38 -26.45 15.90
C TYR A 101 8.87 -27.77 15.34
N THR A 102 9.66 -28.42 14.50
CA THR A 102 9.39 -29.75 13.95
C THR A 102 10.56 -30.69 14.23
N TYR A 103 10.25 -31.99 14.36
CA TYR A 103 11.22 -33.02 14.75
C TYR A 103 11.29 -34.08 13.64
N PRO A 104 12.00 -33.82 12.54
CA PRO A 104 12.07 -34.75 11.41
C PRO A 104 12.76 -36.07 11.76
N THR A 105 13.72 -36.04 12.70
CA THR A 105 14.42 -37.24 13.20
C THR A 105 14.59 -37.15 14.72
N ALA A 106 15.10 -38.22 15.35
CA ALA A 106 15.40 -38.24 16.78
C ALA A 106 16.61 -37.36 17.17
N SER A 107 17.39 -36.84 16.20
CA SER A 107 18.59 -36.01 16.41
C SER A 107 18.45 -34.58 15.92
N ASP A 108 17.45 -34.28 15.09
CA ASP A 108 17.33 -33.01 14.38
C ASP A 108 16.06 -32.26 14.79
N ILE A 109 16.22 -30.96 15.07
CA ILE A 109 15.14 -30.03 15.42
C ILE A 109 15.15 -28.91 14.37
N THR A 110 14.09 -28.83 13.57
CA THR A 110 13.93 -27.77 12.58
C THR A 110 13.06 -26.66 13.15
N ILE A 111 13.52 -25.42 13.02
CA ILE A 111 12.86 -24.21 13.53
C ILE A 111 12.44 -23.36 12.35
N THR A 112 11.15 -23.05 12.26
CA THR A 112 10.60 -22.18 11.22
C THR A 112 10.18 -20.85 11.82
N ALA A 113 10.71 -19.76 11.28
CA ALA A 113 10.43 -18.38 11.68
C ALA A 113 9.67 -17.62 10.60
N VAL A 114 8.85 -16.65 11.01
CA VAL A 114 8.09 -15.78 10.11
C VAL A 114 8.55 -14.33 10.27
N GLY A 115 8.91 -13.69 9.16
CA GLY A 115 9.39 -12.30 9.10
C GLY A 115 8.62 -11.44 8.10
N ARG A 116 8.76 -10.12 8.25
CA ARG A 116 8.19 -9.12 7.32
C ARG A 116 9.07 -8.85 6.09
N SER A 117 10.33 -9.28 6.13
CA SER A 117 11.26 -9.27 5.01
C SER A 117 12.00 -10.61 4.97
N PRO A 118 12.59 -10.98 3.82
CA PRO A 118 13.39 -12.20 3.72
C PRO A 118 14.52 -12.25 4.75
N GLN A 119 15.29 -11.15 4.85
CA GLN A 119 16.40 -11.01 5.78
C GLN A 119 15.94 -11.18 7.23
N VAL A 120 14.86 -10.52 7.64
CA VAL A 120 14.36 -10.63 9.01
C VAL A 120 13.88 -12.05 9.33
N ALA A 121 13.26 -12.77 8.37
CA ALA A 121 12.87 -14.15 8.60
C ALA A 121 14.08 -15.07 8.81
N THR A 122 15.12 -14.90 7.98
CA THR A 122 16.40 -15.62 8.08
C THR A 122 17.12 -15.32 9.40
N ASP A 123 17.20 -14.06 9.80
CA ASP A 123 17.84 -13.64 11.04
C ASP A 123 17.15 -14.23 12.28
N ILE A 124 15.80 -14.23 12.29
CA ILE A 124 15.02 -14.84 13.38
C ILE A 124 15.27 -16.34 13.44
N ALA A 125 15.29 -17.04 12.30
CA ALA A 125 15.53 -18.48 12.25
C ALA A 125 16.92 -18.85 12.76
N ASN A 126 17.96 -18.11 12.33
CA ASN A 126 19.34 -18.32 12.78
C ASN A 126 19.51 -18.05 14.28
N ASP A 127 19.00 -16.91 14.77
CA ASP A 127 19.08 -16.57 16.19
C ASP A 127 18.34 -17.58 17.07
N ALA A 128 17.21 -18.12 16.58
CA ALA A 128 16.45 -19.14 17.27
C ALA A 128 17.18 -20.49 17.28
N ALA A 129 17.81 -20.89 16.18
CA ALA A 129 18.61 -22.12 16.10
C ALA A 129 19.81 -22.06 17.05
N ASP A 130 20.58 -20.98 16.96
CA ASP A 130 21.70 -20.72 17.85
C ASP A 130 21.25 -20.65 19.32
N GLY A 131 20.18 -19.92 19.60
CA GLY A 131 19.65 -19.77 20.95
C GLY A 131 19.15 -21.09 21.55
N LEU A 132 18.54 -21.95 20.74
CA LEU A 132 18.09 -23.26 21.17
C LEU A 132 19.27 -24.20 21.42
N ALA A 133 20.24 -24.23 20.51
CA ALA A 133 21.45 -25.04 20.65
C ALA A 133 22.19 -24.71 21.95
N ARG A 134 22.41 -23.41 22.23
CA ARG A 134 23.02 -22.93 23.49
C ARG A 134 22.28 -23.44 24.71
N ARG A 135 20.95 -23.37 24.71
CA ARG A 135 20.11 -23.75 25.86
C ARG A 135 20.08 -25.25 26.10
N ILE A 136 20.04 -26.07 25.05
CA ILE A 136 20.12 -27.53 25.17
C ILE A 136 21.48 -27.91 25.75
N GLU A 137 22.58 -27.39 25.20
CA GLU A 137 23.93 -27.71 25.69
C GLU A 137 24.16 -27.22 27.13
N ALA A 138 23.64 -26.05 27.48
CA ALA A 138 23.71 -25.49 28.84
C ALA A 138 23.03 -26.37 29.91
N THR A 139 22.07 -27.23 29.54
CA THR A 139 21.44 -28.14 30.52
C THR A 139 22.44 -29.11 31.15
N GLN A 140 23.49 -29.50 30.42
CA GLN A 140 24.58 -30.32 30.95
C GLN A 140 25.69 -29.47 31.60
N GLY A 141 25.94 -28.27 31.09
CA GLY A 141 26.98 -27.38 31.59
C GLY A 141 26.69 -26.77 32.96
N LEU A 142 25.44 -26.43 33.25
CA LEU A 142 25.07 -25.75 34.50
C LEU A 142 25.34 -26.61 35.75
N PRO A 143 25.00 -27.91 35.79
CA PRO A 143 25.43 -28.80 36.88
C PRO A 143 26.95 -28.91 37.04
N LEU A 144 27.70 -28.97 35.93
CA LEU A 144 29.17 -29.03 35.96
C LEU A 144 29.77 -27.73 36.51
N LEU A 145 29.26 -26.59 36.08
CA LEU A 145 29.65 -25.28 36.59
C LEU A 145 29.39 -25.16 38.09
N ARG A 146 28.21 -25.61 38.57
CA ARG A 146 27.87 -25.62 40.00
C ARG A 146 28.82 -26.48 40.83
N LYS A 147 29.28 -27.62 40.28
CA LYS A 147 30.27 -28.51 40.94
C LYS A 147 31.64 -27.84 41.06
N VAL A 148 32.12 -27.21 39.98
CA VAL A 148 33.42 -26.49 39.97
C VAL A 148 33.40 -25.33 40.95
N VAL A 149 32.35 -24.50 40.92
CA VAL A 149 32.17 -23.39 41.87
C VAL A 149 32.12 -23.90 43.31
N GLY A 150 31.41 -25.01 43.56
CA GLY A 150 31.35 -25.63 44.89
C GLY A 150 32.68 -26.16 45.40
N GLN A 151 33.52 -26.71 44.52
CA GLN A 151 34.84 -27.20 44.87
C GLN A 151 35.77 -26.06 45.30
N GLU A 152 35.76 -24.94 44.58
CA GLU A 152 36.57 -23.77 44.93
C GLU A 152 36.18 -23.19 46.30
N ILE A 153 34.88 -23.14 46.61
CA ILE A 153 34.40 -22.71 47.93
C ILE A 153 34.94 -23.63 49.02
N ARG A 154 34.93 -24.96 48.79
CA ARG A 154 35.47 -25.94 49.74
C ARG A 154 36.96 -25.72 49.98
N LEU A 155 37.74 -25.49 48.92
CA LEU A 155 39.18 -25.24 49.00
C LEU A 155 39.49 -23.93 49.75
N ALA A 156 38.71 -22.87 49.52
CA ALA A 156 38.83 -21.60 50.23
C ALA A 156 38.52 -21.72 51.73
N LEU A 157 37.54 -22.57 52.11
CA LEU A 157 37.17 -22.81 53.51
C LEU A 157 38.20 -23.68 54.27
N GLN A 158 38.99 -24.49 53.57
CA GLN A 158 40.00 -25.38 54.16
C GLN A 158 41.36 -24.70 54.39
N GLY A 159 41.45 -23.37 54.24
CA GLY A 159 42.68 -22.61 54.48
C GLY A 159 43.74 -22.80 53.39
N GLY A 160 43.36 -23.31 52.21
CA GLY A 160 44.24 -23.29 51.04
C GLY A 160 44.61 -21.85 50.73
N ALA A 161 45.91 -21.52 50.80
CA ALA A 161 46.39 -20.21 50.40
C ALA A 161 45.96 -19.94 48.95
N PRO A 162 45.44 -18.73 48.63
CA PRO A 162 45.15 -18.39 47.25
C PRO A 162 46.47 -18.50 46.47
N VAL A 163 46.48 -19.29 45.40
CA VAL A 163 47.63 -19.32 44.49
C VAL A 163 47.87 -17.87 44.03
N GLU A 164 49.07 -17.36 44.27
CA GLU A 164 49.44 -15.94 44.11
C GLU A 164 49.23 -15.43 42.67
N CYS A 165 48.00 -15.06 42.35
CA CYS A 165 47.64 -14.45 41.07
C CYS A 165 48.39 -13.12 40.87
N GLU A 166 48.53 -12.32 41.94
CA GLU A 166 49.26 -11.05 41.88
C GLU A 166 50.76 -11.25 41.57
N ALA A 167 51.42 -12.23 42.17
CA ALA A 167 52.87 -12.44 41.96
C ALA A 167 53.20 -13.09 40.60
N ALA A 168 52.28 -13.88 40.03
CA ALA A 168 52.42 -14.48 38.70
C ALA A 168 52.12 -13.46 37.58
N VAL A 169 51.13 -12.58 37.78
CA VAL A 169 50.80 -11.49 36.86
C VAL A 169 51.89 -10.41 36.90
N LEU A 170 52.39 -10.02 38.08
CA LEU A 170 53.53 -9.09 38.17
C LEU A 170 54.78 -9.65 37.49
N ARG A 171 55.11 -10.94 37.70
CA ARG A 171 56.26 -11.58 37.05
C ARG A 171 56.15 -11.60 35.54
N ALA A 172 54.97 -11.88 35.00
CA ALA A 172 54.73 -11.90 33.55
C ALA A 172 54.78 -10.50 32.93
N VAL A 173 54.21 -9.49 33.60
CA VAL A 173 54.27 -8.09 33.17
C VAL A 173 55.71 -7.56 33.20
N VAL A 174 56.51 -7.94 34.20
CA VAL A 174 57.93 -7.56 34.33
C VAL A 174 58.82 -8.32 33.34
N SER A 175 58.47 -9.55 32.94
CA SER A 175 59.25 -10.36 31.98
C SER A 175 58.84 -10.19 30.51
N GLY A 176 57.82 -9.38 30.21
CA GLY A 176 57.29 -9.18 28.86
C GLY A 176 56.56 -10.41 28.29
N GLN A 177 56.22 -11.39 29.14
CA GLN A 177 55.45 -12.58 28.75
C GLN A 177 53.96 -12.39 29.05
N ARG A 178 53.08 -13.05 28.30
CA ARG A 178 51.65 -13.08 28.65
C ARG A 178 51.49 -13.82 30.00
N PRO A 179 50.68 -13.31 30.94
CA PRO A 179 50.48 -13.95 32.24
C PRO A 179 50.01 -15.41 32.07
N PRO A 180 50.52 -16.35 32.87
CA PRO A 180 50.12 -17.75 32.77
C PRO A 180 48.65 -17.88 33.14
N VAL A 181 47.86 -18.36 32.18
CA VAL A 181 46.41 -18.47 32.24
C VAL A 181 45.95 -19.33 33.43
N MET A 182 46.78 -20.28 33.90
CA MET A 182 46.50 -21.17 35.04
C MET A 182 46.31 -20.48 36.41
N ALA A 183 46.77 -19.24 36.62
CA ALA A 183 46.72 -18.59 37.95
C ALA A 183 45.43 -17.78 38.24
N CYS A 184 44.48 -17.71 37.29
CA CYS A 184 43.29 -16.85 37.39
C CYS A 184 41.96 -17.58 37.62
N GLU A 185 41.91 -18.91 37.47
CA GLU A 185 40.67 -19.72 37.56
C GLU A 185 39.96 -19.51 38.92
N GLN A 186 40.70 -19.62 40.02
CA GLN A 186 40.14 -19.49 41.37
C GLN A 186 39.60 -18.08 41.69
N ARG A 187 40.29 -17.04 41.19
CA ARG A 187 39.84 -15.65 41.36
C ARG A 187 38.54 -15.40 40.59
N LEU A 188 38.47 -15.82 39.33
CA LEU A 188 37.30 -15.63 38.48
C LEU A 188 36.08 -16.42 39.00
N LEU A 189 36.28 -17.66 39.44
CA LEU A 189 35.23 -18.48 40.05
C LEU A 189 34.71 -17.88 41.37
N ARG A 190 35.61 -17.30 42.17
CA ARG A 190 35.23 -16.59 43.40
C ARG A 190 34.45 -15.31 43.10
N GLU A 191 34.85 -14.52 42.11
CA GLU A 191 34.10 -13.32 41.68
C GLU A 191 32.72 -13.70 41.13
N LEU A 192 32.59 -14.80 40.38
CA LEU A 192 31.31 -15.32 39.89
C LEU A 192 30.39 -15.79 41.03
N PHE A 193 30.95 -16.40 42.07
CA PHE A 193 30.21 -16.80 43.27
C PHE A 193 29.77 -15.60 44.12
N LEU A 194 30.68 -14.66 44.40
CA LEU A 194 30.41 -13.47 45.21
C LEU A 194 29.36 -12.55 44.56
N THR A 195 29.28 -12.56 43.22
CA THR A 195 28.25 -11.83 42.48
C THR A 195 26.91 -12.58 42.42
N GLN A 196 26.80 -13.79 42.98
CA GLN A 196 25.61 -14.67 42.90
C GLN A 196 25.14 -14.90 41.45
N ALA A 197 26.08 -14.92 40.49
CA ALA A 197 25.74 -15.13 39.08
C ALA A 197 25.28 -16.57 38.79
N VAL A 198 25.72 -17.55 39.60
CA VAL A 198 25.30 -18.95 39.51
C VAL A 198 24.24 -19.27 40.58
N PRO A 199 23.03 -19.72 40.20
CA PRO A 199 22.01 -20.08 41.15
C PRO A 199 22.36 -21.41 41.82
N ALA A 200 22.66 -21.37 43.12
CA ALA A 200 22.96 -22.49 44.01
C ALA A 200 24.31 -23.22 43.82
N VAL A 201 24.86 -23.70 44.93
CA VAL A 201 26.09 -24.49 45.01
C VAL A 201 25.75 -25.95 45.29
N ALA A 202 26.38 -26.89 44.58
CA ALA A 202 26.17 -28.32 44.79
C ALA A 202 27.18 -28.89 45.82
N PRO A 203 26.81 -29.90 46.63
CA PRO A 203 27.76 -30.61 47.48
C PRO A 203 28.78 -31.38 46.63
N VAL A 204 30.05 -31.30 47.03
CA VAL A 204 31.19 -31.79 46.22
C VAL A 204 31.61 -33.19 46.65
N GLN A 205 31.68 -34.13 45.68
CA GLN A 205 32.53 -35.32 45.75
C GLN A 205 33.41 -35.36 44.48
N GLY A 206 34.73 -35.18 44.62
CA GLY A 206 35.71 -35.32 43.52
C GLY A 206 36.70 -34.17 43.35
N ASN A 207 37.64 -34.33 42.42
CA ASN A 207 38.64 -33.33 41.97
C ASN A 207 38.26 -32.78 40.57
N THR A 208 37.16 -32.03 40.50
CA THR A 208 36.64 -31.37 39.30
C THR A 208 37.24 -29.98 39.11
N SER A 209 38.06 -29.80 38.06
CA SER A 209 38.57 -28.51 37.56
C SER A 209 38.34 -28.45 36.05
N PHE A 210 38.31 -27.24 35.46
CA PHE A 210 38.16 -27.09 34.01
C PHE A 210 39.23 -27.85 33.21
N ALA A 211 40.43 -28.02 33.76
CA ALA A 211 41.51 -28.78 33.11
C ALA A 211 41.22 -30.29 33.00
N ASN A 212 40.46 -30.85 33.95
CA ASN A 212 40.15 -32.28 34.01
C ASN A 212 38.87 -32.64 33.24
N MET A 213 38.18 -31.65 32.68
CA MET A 213 36.98 -31.85 31.87
C MET A 213 37.32 -32.24 30.43
N THR A 214 36.45 -33.02 29.81
CA THR A 214 36.50 -33.30 28.36
C THR A 214 36.20 -32.03 27.55
N PRO A 215 36.61 -31.94 26.27
CA PRO A 215 36.31 -30.79 25.42
C PRO A 215 34.81 -30.48 25.31
N SER A 216 33.95 -31.51 25.27
CA SER A 216 32.49 -31.35 25.23
C SER A 216 31.92 -30.80 26.54
N GLU A 217 32.42 -31.25 27.69
CA GLU A 217 32.03 -30.70 29.00
C GLU A 217 32.43 -29.23 29.15
N ARG A 218 33.62 -28.85 28.66
CA ARG A 218 34.06 -27.44 28.67
C ARG A 218 33.20 -26.57 27.74
N SER A 219 32.85 -27.07 26.56
CA SER A 219 31.91 -26.43 25.65
C SER A 219 30.54 -26.23 26.31
N ALA A 220 30.00 -27.27 26.96
CA ALA A 220 28.73 -27.19 27.68
C ALA A 220 28.75 -26.16 28.82
N VAL A 221 29.84 -26.10 29.59
CA VAL A 221 30.03 -25.06 30.63
C VAL A 221 30.10 -23.67 30.02
N ALA A 222 30.85 -23.47 28.93
CA ALA A 222 30.91 -22.19 28.23
C ALA A 222 29.52 -21.75 27.73
N ARG A 223 28.72 -22.66 27.17
CA ARG A 223 27.33 -22.41 26.79
C ARG A 223 26.42 -22.09 27.97
N ALA A 224 26.63 -22.74 29.12
CA ALA A 224 25.90 -22.43 30.34
C ALA A 224 26.19 -21.01 30.83
N LEU A 225 27.45 -20.55 30.74
CA LEU A 225 27.82 -19.16 31.02
C LEU A 225 27.16 -18.20 30.02
N GLU A 226 27.16 -18.50 28.71
CA GLU A 226 26.45 -17.67 27.71
C GLU A 226 24.93 -17.56 27.99
N VAL A 227 24.30 -18.65 28.45
CA VAL A 227 22.89 -18.66 28.86
C VAL A 227 22.68 -17.84 30.13
N LEU A 228 23.62 -17.87 31.08
CA LEU A 228 23.61 -17.04 32.28
C LEU A 228 23.80 -15.54 31.95
N ASP A 229 24.75 -15.16 31.08
CA ASP A 229 24.89 -13.78 30.56
C ASP A 229 23.56 -13.27 29.99
N GLY A 230 22.91 -14.11 29.17
CA GLY A 230 21.61 -13.82 28.57
C GLY A 230 20.51 -13.64 29.62
N GLN A 231 20.46 -14.50 30.64
CA GLN A 231 19.50 -14.41 31.74
C GLN A 231 19.72 -13.14 32.58
N ILE A 232 20.97 -12.82 32.92
CA ILE A 232 21.32 -11.61 33.68
C ILE A 232 20.85 -10.35 32.95
N ARG A 233 21.07 -10.28 31.62
CA ARG A 233 20.58 -9.16 30.80
C ARG A 233 19.06 -9.12 30.68
N TYR A 234 18.42 -10.28 30.63
CA TYR A 234 16.97 -10.38 30.61
C TYR A 234 16.36 -9.83 31.90
N ASP A 235 16.90 -10.23 33.05
CA ASP A 235 16.46 -9.75 34.36
C ASP A 235 16.66 -8.22 34.49
N GLN A 236 17.76 -7.68 33.96
CA GLN A 236 17.98 -6.24 33.87
C GLN A 236 16.89 -5.53 33.04
N ARG A 237 16.55 -6.05 31.85
CA ARG A 237 15.51 -5.44 31.01
C ARG A 237 14.13 -5.49 31.65
N ILE A 238 13.81 -6.57 32.37
CA ILE A 238 12.57 -6.63 33.17
C ILE A 238 12.58 -5.54 34.23
N ALA A 239 13.67 -5.41 34.98
CA ALA A 239 13.79 -4.38 36.01
C ALA A 239 13.63 -2.96 35.41
N GLU A 240 14.24 -2.69 34.25
CA GLU A 240 14.06 -1.42 33.53
C GLU A 240 12.62 -1.20 33.07
N ALA A 241 11.93 -2.24 32.59
CA ALA A 241 10.54 -2.16 32.17
C ALA A 241 9.59 -1.89 33.36
N VAL A 242 9.84 -2.51 34.51
CA VAL A 242 9.12 -2.26 35.77
C VAL A 242 9.26 -0.79 36.20
N LEU A 243 10.47 -0.23 36.09
CA LEU A 243 10.72 1.18 36.42
C LEU A 243 10.05 2.17 35.46
N ARG A 244 9.82 1.80 34.19
CA ARG A 244 9.10 2.64 33.21
C ARG A 244 7.58 2.67 33.44
N GLY A 245 7.05 1.74 34.24
CA GLY A 245 5.62 1.67 34.59
C GLY A 245 5.26 2.55 35.79
N ARG A 246 4.34 2.05 36.64
CA ARG A 246 3.99 2.63 37.95
C ARG A 246 4.20 1.58 39.05
N PRO A 247 5.46 1.27 39.40
CA PRO A 247 5.74 0.22 40.37
C PRO A 247 5.42 0.67 41.80
N THR A 248 5.08 -0.30 42.65
CA THR A 248 5.05 -0.11 44.10
C THR A 248 6.46 0.18 44.64
N SER A 249 6.56 0.74 45.86
CA SER A 249 7.86 1.04 46.47
C SER A 249 8.74 -0.20 46.63
N ALA A 250 8.14 -1.38 46.87
CA ALA A 250 8.85 -2.65 46.97
C ALA A 250 9.39 -3.13 45.61
N GLU A 251 8.56 -3.11 44.57
CA GLU A 251 8.96 -3.48 43.20
C GLU A 251 10.05 -2.55 42.65
N ARG A 252 9.95 -1.25 42.98
CA ARG A 252 10.97 -0.26 42.60
C ARG A 252 12.32 -0.53 43.25
N LEU A 253 12.34 -0.87 44.54
CA LEU A 253 13.57 -1.18 45.25
C LEU A 253 14.22 -2.46 44.70
N GLN A 254 13.41 -3.50 44.45
CA GLN A 254 13.87 -4.74 43.86
C GLN A 254 14.44 -4.54 42.44
N ALA A 255 13.78 -3.74 41.61
CA ALA A 255 14.27 -3.43 40.28
C ALA A 255 15.59 -2.65 40.30
N LEU A 256 15.74 -1.69 41.22
CA LEU A 256 16.98 -0.93 41.39
C LEU A 256 18.15 -1.81 41.86
N ASP A 257 17.90 -2.76 42.77
CA ASP A 257 18.90 -3.71 43.24
C ASP A 257 19.41 -4.62 42.11
N VAL A 258 18.49 -5.16 41.30
CA VAL A 258 18.83 -5.96 40.10
C VAL A 258 19.71 -5.16 39.13
N ILE A 259 19.34 -3.90 38.84
CA ILE A 259 20.11 -3.05 37.91
C ILE A 259 21.49 -2.72 38.49
N ALA A 260 21.59 -2.42 39.78
CA ALA A 260 22.86 -2.09 40.43
C ALA A 260 23.84 -3.28 40.49
N GLY A 261 23.34 -4.50 40.68
CA GLY A 261 24.16 -5.72 40.72
C GLY A 261 24.59 -6.25 39.34
N THR A 262 23.83 -5.92 38.29
CA THR A 262 24.03 -6.47 36.94
C THR A 262 25.44 -6.22 36.35
N PRO A 263 26.03 -5.01 36.40
CA PRO A 263 27.35 -4.76 35.80
C PRO A 263 28.46 -5.66 36.35
N ASN A 264 28.43 -5.97 37.64
CA ASN A 264 29.43 -6.82 38.27
C ASN A 264 29.23 -8.30 37.90
N LYS A 265 27.98 -8.77 37.86
CA LYS A 265 27.62 -10.12 37.38
C LYS A 265 28.09 -10.34 35.94
N LEU A 266 27.78 -9.41 35.04
CA LEU A 266 28.17 -9.49 33.62
C LEU A 266 29.70 -9.41 33.44
N ARG A 267 30.40 -8.64 34.28
CA ARG A 267 31.86 -8.55 34.21
C ARG A 267 32.51 -9.87 34.60
N ALA A 268 32.09 -10.48 35.71
CA ALA A 268 32.63 -11.75 36.19
C ALA A 268 32.35 -12.88 35.19
N ASP A 269 31.13 -12.94 34.67
CA ASP A 269 30.70 -13.94 33.69
C ASP A 269 31.47 -13.82 32.36
N ARG A 270 31.59 -12.61 31.79
CA ARG A 270 32.38 -12.40 30.56
C ARG A 270 33.85 -12.73 30.72
N ALA A 271 34.45 -12.36 31.85
CA ALA A 271 35.85 -12.69 32.12
C ALA A 271 36.08 -14.20 32.17
N LEU A 272 35.11 -14.97 32.69
CA LEU A 272 35.18 -16.43 32.69
C LEU A 272 34.94 -17.03 31.28
N ILE A 273 34.02 -16.48 30.49
CA ILE A 273 33.82 -16.89 29.09
C ILE A 273 35.10 -16.63 28.27
N GLU A 274 35.72 -15.46 28.43
CA GLU A 274 36.97 -15.10 27.77
C GLU A 274 38.12 -16.04 28.20
N TYR A 275 38.18 -16.39 29.49
CA TYR A 275 39.11 -17.39 29.99
C TYR A 275 38.87 -18.76 29.34
N MET A 276 37.64 -19.26 29.31
CA MET A 276 37.31 -20.56 28.70
C MET A 276 37.70 -20.62 27.22
N ASN A 277 37.41 -19.54 26.48
CA ASN A 277 37.74 -19.46 25.06
C ASN A 277 39.25 -19.38 24.81
N THR A 278 39.99 -18.61 25.62
CA THR A 278 41.44 -18.43 25.43
C THR A 278 42.28 -19.59 25.95
N ALA A 279 41.85 -20.24 27.04
CA ALA A 279 42.56 -21.35 27.67
C ALA A 279 42.29 -22.69 27.00
N PHE A 280 41.06 -22.90 26.49
CA PHE A 280 40.60 -24.23 26.07
C PHE A 280 39.98 -24.26 24.66
N ASP A 281 40.01 -23.15 23.91
CA ASP A 281 39.48 -23.04 22.55
C ASP A 281 38.01 -23.50 22.39
N THR A 282 37.19 -23.23 23.42
CA THR A 282 35.77 -23.61 23.43
C THR A 282 35.00 -23.01 22.26
N ALA A 283 35.42 -21.85 21.74
CA ALA A 283 34.80 -21.18 20.60
C ALA A 283 34.84 -22.00 19.29
N ALA A 284 35.93 -22.72 19.03
CA ALA A 284 36.06 -23.56 17.85
C ALA A 284 35.22 -24.85 17.96
N THR A 285 35.18 -25.47 19.15
CA THR A 285 34.39 -26.68 19.41
C THR A 285 32.89 -26.43 19.23
N MET A 286 32.42 -25.24 19.63
CA MET A 286 31.01 -24.81 19.56
C MET A 286 30.43 -24.68 18.13
N ARG A 287 31.26 -24.57 17.09
CA ARG A 287 30.79 -24.33 15.70
C ARG A 287 30.80 -25.57 14.79
N GLY A 288 31.39 -26.70 15.21
CA GLY A 288 31.45 -27.88 14.34
C GLY A 288 31.83 -29.21 14.99
N GLY A 289 32.04 -29.26 16.31
CA GLY A 289 32.44 -30.49 17.01
C GLY A 289 31.80 -30.69 18.40
N GLY A 290 30.83 -29.84 18.77
CA GLY A 290 30.09 -29.95 20.03
C GLY A 290 28.98 -31.00 19.99
N THR A 291 28.42 -31.31 21.16
CA THR A 291 27.33 -32.31 21.29
C THR A 291 25.98 -31.80 20.79
N VAL A 292 25.86 -30.49 20.60
CA VAL A 292 24.73 -29.78 20.00
C VAL A 292 25.29 -28.68 19.11
N PHE A 293 24.87 -28.61 17.84
CA PHE A 293 25.30 -27.56 16.92
C PHE A 293 24.23 -27.27 15.86
N VAL A 294 24.34 -26.12 15.19
CA VAL A 294 23.49 -25.78 14.05
C VAL A 294 24.02 -26.54 12.83
N ALA A 295 23.23 -27.47 12.30
CA ALA A 295 23.63 -28.33 11.20
C ALA A 295 23.39 -27.68 9.83
N GLU A 296 22.33 -26.87 9.73
CA GLU A 296 21.99 -26.14 8.51
C GLU A 296 21.54 -24.72 8.90
N ASP A 297 22.20 -23.73 8.29
CA ASP A 297 21.79 -22.33 8.39
C ASP A 297 20.40 -22.10 7.78
N ALA A 298 19.79 -20.97 8.11
CA ALA A 298 18.47 -20.64 7.62
C ALA A 298 18.41 -20.62 6.09
N THR A 299 17.47 -21.38 5.54
CA THR A 299 17.17 -21.42 4.10
C THR A 299 16.61 -20.09 3.59
N GLU A 300 16.74 -19.84 2.27
CA GLU A 300 16.21 -18.63 1.64
C GLU A 300 14.70 -18.48 1.92
N ALA A 301 14.31 -17.28 2.34
CA ALA A 301 12.98 -17.09 2.88
C ALA A 301 11.89 -17.17 1.79
N ALA A 302 10.96 -18.11 1.96
CA ALA A 302 9.84 -18.31 1.03
C ALA A 302 8.72 -17.29 1.29
N ALA A 303 8.20 -16.68 0.22
CA ALA A 303 7.12 -15.70 0.31
C ALA A 303 5.75 -16.39 0.45
N ILE A 304 5.01 -16.06 1.51
CA ILE A 304 3.62 -16.45 1.71
C ILE A 304 2.75 -15.24 1.43
N PRO A 305 2.03 -15.21 0.29
CA PRO A 305 1.14 -14.11 -0.01
C PRO A 305 -0.08 -14.17 0.93
N THR A 306 -0.28 -13.12 1.72
CA THR A 306 -1.43 -13.02 2.63
C THR A 306 -2.61 -12.39 1.89
N TYR A 307 -3.30 -13.17 1.06
CA TYR A 307 -4.53 -12.68 0.43
C TYR A 307 -5.67 -12.74 1.47
N LYS A 308 -6.28 -11.60 1.81
CA LYS A 308 -7.55 -11.57 2.53
C LYS A 308 -8.72 -11.66 1.53
N PRO A 309 -9.24 -12.85 1.17
CA PRO A 309 -10.35 -12.99 0.21
C PRO A 309 -11.60 -12.22 0.66
N LEU A 310 -11.73 -12.00 1.97
CA LEU A 310 -12.78 -11.20 2.59
C LEU A 310 -12.89 -9.78 2.00
N LYS A 311 -11.78 -9.14 1.60
CA LYS A 311 -11.84 -7.78 1.02
C LYS A 311 -12.50 -7.78 -0.36
N LEU A 312 -12.20 -8.76 -1.20
CA LEU A 312 -12.86 -8.92 -2.50
C LEU A 312 -14.33 -9.30 -2.33
N GLY A 313 -14.64 -10.15 -1.34
CA GLY A 313 -16.02 -10.50 -0.99
C GLY A 313 -16.85 -9.31 -0.53
N VAL A 314 -16.30 -8.46 0.35
CA VAL A 314 -16.96 -7.22 0.78
C VAL A 314 -17.12 -6.24 -0.38
N ALA A 315 -16.10 -6.09 -1.23
CA ALA A 315 -16.19 -5.23 -2.41
C ALA A 315 -17.29 -5.69 -3.38
N ALA A 316 -17.38 -6.99 -3.66
CA ALA A 316 -18.44 -7.56 -4.48
C ALA A 316 -19.83 -7.33 -3.87
N LEU A 317 -19.97 -7.49 -2.55
CA LEU A 317 -21.23 -7.25 -1.83
C LEU A 317 -21.65 -5.77 -1.94
N VAL A 318 -20.74 -4.84 -1.71
CA VAL A 318 -20.99 -3.39 -1.85
C VAL A 318 -21.41 -3.06 -3.28
N GLY A 319 -20.71 -3.61 -4.28
CA GLY A 319 -21.07 -3.44 -5.69
C GLY A 319 -22.45 -4.00 -6.02
N MET A 320 -22.82 -5.18 -5.50
CA MET A 320 -24.16 -5.74 -5.67
C MET A 320 -25.24 -4.87 -5.02
N ILE A 321 -25.03 -4.40 -3.80
CA ILE A 321 -25.99 -3.50 -3.11
C ILE A 321 -26.18 -2.21 -3.91
N GLY A 322 -25.08 -1.60 -4.38
CA GLY A 322 -25.13 -0.42 -5.22
C GLY A 322 -25.86 -0.66 -6.54
N GLY A 323 -25.62 -1.80 -7.19
CA GLY A 323 -26.34 -2.21 -8.39
C GLY A 323 -27.83 -2.41 -8.16
N VAL A 324 -28.22 -3.04 -7.05
CA VAL A 324 -29.64 -3.22 -6.68
C VAL A 324 -30.30 -1.87 -6.41
N LEU A 325 -29.62 -0.96 -5.71
CA LEU A 325 -30.11 0.40 -5.48
C LEU A 325 -30.35 1.14 -6.81
N ALA A 326 -29.42 1.03 -7.76
CA ALA A 326 -29.57 1.61 -9.09
C ALA A 326 -30.79 1.06 -9.85
N VAL A 327 -31.04 -0.25 -9.73
CA VAL A 327 -32.23 -0.89 -10.31
C VAL A 327 -33.52 -0.41 -9.63
N LEU A 328 -33.51 -0.23 -8.31
CA LEU A 328 -34.66 0.32 -7.58
C LEU A 328 -34.98 1.75 -7.99
N ILE A 329 -33.94 2.59 -8.18
CA ILE A 329 -34.10 3.95 -8.70
C ILE A 329 -34.64 3.92 -10.13
N ASP A 330 -34.10 3.08 -11.02
CA ASP A 330 -34.61 2.94 -12.37
C ASP A 330 -36.07 2.46 -12.39
N ARG A 331 -36.43 1.59 -11.45
CA ARG A 331 -37.80 1.13 -11.22
C ARG A 331 -38.72 2.17 -10.59
N GLN A 332 -38.25 3.35 -10.22
CA GLN A 332 -39.10 4.48 -9.79
C GLN A 332 -39.11 5.63 -10.82
N VAL A 333 -38.00 5.83 -11.53
CA VAL A 333 -37.80 6.95 -12.46
C VAL A 333 -38.02 6.56 -13.92
N GLY A 334 -37.77 5.30 -14.29
CA GLY A 334 -37.92 4.78 -15.65
C GLY A 334 -36.81 5.18 -16.63
N VAL A 335 -35.56 5.30 -16.17
CA VAL A 335 -34.40 5.71 -16.97
C VAL A 335 -34.18 4.76 -18.16
N MET A 336 -34.27 3.44 -17.97
CA MET A 336 -34.09 2.44 -19.03
C MET A 336 -35.17 2.51 -20.10
N LEU A 337 -36.42 2.80 -19.73
CA LEU A 337 -37.50 3.01 -20.69
C LEU A 337 -37.25 4.27 -21.52
N LYS A 338 -36.75 5.33 -20.88
CA LYS A 338 -36.39 6.57 -21.56
C LYS A 338 -35.21 6.40 -22.53
N LEU A 339 -34.18 5.67 -22.10
CA LEU A 339 -33.07 5.27 -22.97
C LEU A 339 -33.55 4.44 -24.17
N GLN A 340 -34.54 3.55 -23.98
CA GLN A 340 -35.17 2.82 -25.08
C GLN A 340 -35.96 3.72 -26.03
N GLU A 341 -36.70 4.70 -25.50
CA GLU A 341 -37.38 5.72 -26.31
C GLU A 341 -36.35 6.49 -27.15
N LEU A 342 -35.30 7.02 -26.54
CA LEU A 342 -34.20 7.69 -27.25
C LEU A 342 -33.55 6.80 -28.31
N TRP A 343 -33.29 5.54 -27.99
CA TRP A 343 -32.72 4.58 -28.92
C TRP A 343 -33.64 4.29 -30.12
N SER A 344 -34.96 4.36 -29.93
CA SER A 344 -35.93 4.24 -31.03
C SER A 344 -35.80 5.39 -32.02
N TYR A 345 -35.46 6.59 -31.56
CA TYR A 345 -35.20 7.79 -32.38
C TYR A 345 -33.73 7.94 -32.82
N ARG A 346 -32.89 6.91 -32.69
CA ARG A 346 -31.47 6.98 -33.08
C ARG A 346 -31.24 7.39 -34.54
N GLN A 347 -32.12 6.97 -35.46
CA GLN A 347 -32.03 7.37 -36.86
C GLN A 347 -32.25 8.87 -37.05
N LEU A 348 -33.20 9.45 -36.32
CA LEU A 348 -33.41 10.90 -36.30
C LEU A 348 -32.17 11.60 -35.75
N MET A 349 -31.65 11.16 -34.61
CA MET A 349 -30.42 11.71 -34.01
C MET A 349 -29.24 11.67 -35.00
N LEU A 350 -28.97 10.51 -35.60
CA LEU A 350 -27.89 10.35 -36.58
C LEU A 350 -28.06 11.24 -37.81
N ASN A 351 -29.30 11.38 -38.32
CA ASN A 351 -29.59 12.27 -39.43
C ASN A 351 -29.38 13.74 -39.06
N MET A 352 -29.76 14.15 -37.85
CA MET A 352 -29.56 15.52 -37.36
C MET A 352 -28.08 15.83 -37.13
N VAL A 353 -27.32 14.90 -36.55
CA VAL A 353 -25.86 15.01 -36.41
C VAL A 353 -25.20 15.14 -37.79
N GLY A 354 -25.54 14.26 -38.73
CA GLY A 354 -25.01 14.31 -40.09
C GLY A 354 -25.37 15.60 -40.82
N ARG A 355 -26.57 16.13 -40.60
CA ARG A 355 -27.01 17.43 -41.15
C ARG A 355 -26.19 18.59 -40.56
N ASP A 356 -26.00 18.62 -39.24
CA ASP A 356 -25.25 19.66 -38.55
C ASP A 356 -23.77 19.67 -38.98
N LEU A 357 -23.13 18.50 -39.04
CA LEU A 357 -21.76 18.36 -39.55
C LEU A 357 -21.66 18.82 -41.01
N LYS A 358 -22.55 18.38 -41.89
CA LYS A 358 -22.56 18.83 -43.29
C LYS A 358 -22.76 20.34 -43.39
N ALA A 359 -23.68 20.92 -42.62
CA ALA A 359 -23.96 22.35 -42.65
C ALA A 359 -22.74 23.19 -42.25
N ARG A 360 -21.97 22.74 -41.25
CA ARG A 360 -20.75 23.42 -40.78
C ARG A 360 -19.62 23.44 -41.80
N TYR A 361 -19.50 22.40 -42.62
CA TYR A 361 -18.42 22.27 -43.61
C TYR A 361 -18.85 22.62 -45.04
N LYS A 362 -20.15 22.83 -45.29
CA LYS A 362 -20.68 23.18 -46.61
C LYS A 362 -20.23 24.59 -47.00
N ASN A 363 -19.83 24.78 -48.26
CA ASN A 363 -19.41 26.06 -48.85
C ASN A 363 -18.16 26.71 -48.19
N SER A 364 -17.32 25.95 -47.48
CA SER A 364 -16.05 26.46 -46.95
C SER A 364 -14.86 25.97 -47.79
N LEU A 365 -13.97 26.88 -48.18
CA LEU A 365 -12.77 26.58 -48.99
C LEU A 365 -11.85 25.54 -48.32
N LEU A 366 -11.70 25.59 -47.00
CA LEU A 366 -10.88 24.65 -46.24
C LEU A 366 -11.69 23.46 -45.68
N GLY A 367 -13.04 23.51 -45.76
CA GLY A 367 -13.92 22.44 -45.30
C GLY A 367 -13.63 21.98 -43.87
N TYR A 368 -13.41 20.67 -43.71
CA TYR A 368 -13.10 20.01 -42.44
C TYR A 368 -11.83 20.56 -41.76
N ILE A 369 -10.83 21.05 -42.50
CA ILE A 369 -9.56 21.53 -41.95
C ILE A 369 -9.79 22.64 -40.91
N TRP A 370 -10.88 23.42 -41.03
CA TRP A 370 -11.22 24.44 -40.04
C TRP A 370 -11.44 23.92 -38.62
N SER A 371 -12.02 22.73 -38.45
CA SER A 371 -12.24 22.17 -37.11
C SER A 371 -10.93 21.79 -36.41
N LEU A 372 -9.87 21.54 -37.18
CA LEU A 372 -8.52 21.29 -36.65
C LEU A 372 -7.74 22.59 -36.48
N LEU A 373 -7.88 23.51 -37.45
CA LEU A 373 -7.14 24.75 -37.49
C LEU A 373 -7.48 25.66 -36.31
N ASN A 374 -8.74 25.72 -35.87
CA ASN A 374 -9.13 26.59 -34.75
C ASN A 374 -8.44 26.20 -33.42
N PRO A 375 -8.54 24.94 -32.92
CA PRO A 375 -7.77 24.51 -31.75
C PRO A 375 -6.26 24.69 -31.90
N LEU A 376 -5.72 24.48 -33.11
CA LEU A 376 -4.30 24.64 -33.39
C LEU A 376 -3.83 26.09 -33.29
N LEU A 377 -4.52 27.02 -33.95
CA LEU A 377 -4.19 28.44 -33.90
C LEU A 377 -4.37 28.98 -32.47
N THR A 378 -5.42 28.56 -31.78
CA THR A 378 -5.65 28.92 -30.38
C THR A 378 -4.52 28.40 -29.48
N MET A 379 -4.13 27.14 -29.65
CA MET A 379 -2.98 26.56 -28.96
C MET A 379 -1.67 27.28 -29.29
N LEU A 380 -1.45 27.64 -30.56
CA LEU A 380 -0.25 28.35 -31.01
C LEU A 380 -0.16 29.73 -30.36
N VAL A 381 -1.27 30.48 -30.33
CA VAL A 381 -1.34 31.78 -29.63
C VAL A 381 -0.96 31.61 -28.16
N PHE A 382 -1.55 30.64 -27.47
CA PHE A 382 -1.24 30.41 -26.05
C PHE A 382 0.17 29.88 -25.82
N TRP A 383 0.71 29.07 -26.73
CA TRP A 383 2.08 28.60 -26.67
C TRP A 383 3.08 29.74 -26.88
N VAL A 384 2.81 30.66 -27.81
CA VAL A 384 3.66 31.86 -27.97
C VAL A 384 3.64 32.70 -26.70
N VAL A 385 2.47 32.95 -26.12
CA VAL A 385 2.33 33.80 -24.93
C VAL A 385 2.95 33.14 -23.67
N PHE A 386 2.60 31.90 -23.36
CA PHE A 386 2.98 31.27 -22.10
C PHE A 386 4.17 30.32 -22.21
N GLY A 387 4.54 29.90 -23.42
CA GLY A 387 5.70 29.06 -23.67
C GLY A 387 6.93 29.86 -24.10
N LEU A 388 6.79 30.77 -25.06
CA LEU A 388 7.92 31.53 -25.61
C LEU A 388 8.19 32.85 -24.86
N LEU A 389 7.14 33.64 -24.58
CA LEU A 389 7.29 34.94 -23.91
C LEU A 389 7.44 34.85 -22.39
N MET A 390 7.14 33.68 -21.79
CA MET A 390 7.34 33.42 -20.36
C MET A 390 8.43 32.35 -20.13
N PRO A 391 9.72 32.71 -20.23
CA PRO A 391 10.84 31.77 -20.17
C PRO A 391 11.00 31.05 -18.81
N ALA A 392 10.29 31.49 -17.76
CA ALA A 392 10.30 30.87 -16.43
C ALA A 392 9.24 29.76 -16.24
N ASN A 393 8.56 29.32 -17.29
CA ASN A 393 7.53 28.28 -17.17
C ASN A 393 8.17 26.91 -16.86
N PRO A 394 7.93 26.31 -15.68
CA PRO A 394 8.61 25.06 -15.26
C PRO A 394 8.05 23.81 -15.95
N ILE A 395 7.01 23.94 -16.80
CA ILE A 395 6.30 22.81 -17.39
C ILE A 395 7.04 22.30 -18.65
N PRO A 396 7.56 21.06 -18.65
CA PRO A 396 8.24 20.50 -19.82
C PRO A 396 7.24 20.21 -20.95
N MET A 397 7.67 20.34 -22.20
CA MET A 397 6.81 20.08 -23.38
C MET A 397 5.45 20.81 -23.32
N TYR A 398 5.50 22.09 -22.96
CA TYR A 398 4.32 22.93 -22.79
C TYR A 398 3.28 22.88 -23.95
N PRO A 399 3.67 22.77 -25.23
CA PRO A 399 2.74 22.50 -26.32
C PRO A 399 1.79 21.31 -26.09
N VAL A 400 2.33 20.19 -25.60
CA VAL A 400 1.57 18.98 -25.32
C VAL A 400 0.64 19.19 -24.13
N PHE A 401 1.18 19.80 -23.08
CA PHE A 401 0.42 20.16 -21.88
C PHE A 401 -0.82 21.01 -22.21
N LEU A 402 -0.69 21.95 -23.16
CA LEU A 402 -1.77 22.80 -23.62
C LEU A 402 -2.80 22.05 -24.46
N ILE A 403 -2.39 21.37 -25.54
CA ILE A 403 -3.35 20.78 -26.49
C ILE A 403 -4.20 19.69 -25.84
N VAL A 404 -3.63 18.91 -24.91
CA VAL A 404 -4.32 17.88 -24.13
C VAL A 404 -5.45 18.45 -23.27
N ALA A 405 -5.31 19.68 -22.77
CA ALA A 405 -6.35 20.36 -21.99
C ALA A 405 -7.30 21.18 -22.86
N LEU A 406 -6.78 21.89 -23.86
CA LEU A 406 -7.51 22.83 -24.69
C LEU A 406 -8.55 22.13 -25.57
N LEU A 407 -8.24 20.94 -26.09
CA LEU A 407 -9.12 20.22 -27.01
C LEU A 407 -10.39 19.70 -26.29
N PRO A 408 -10.30 19.01 -25.12
CA PRO A 408 -11.47 18.71 -24.30
C PRO A 408 -12.23 19.95 -23.81
N TRP A 409 -11.52 21.03 -23.48
CA TRP A 409 -12.15 22.29 -23.07
C TRP A 409 -12.98 22.91 -24.21
N SER A 410 -12.43 22.98 -25.42
CA SER A 410 -13.12 23.50 -26.61
C SER A 410 -14.38 22.67 -26.93
N PHE A 411 -14.30 21.34 -26.76
CA PHE A 411 -15.47 20.47 -26.87
C PHE A 411 -16.56 20.82 -25.82
N ALA A 412 -16.17 21.13 -24.58
CA ALA A 412 -17.11 21.54 -23.55
C ALA A 412 -17.80 22.87 -23.90
N VAL A 413 -17.02 23.90 -24.27
CA VAL A 413 -17.55 25.23 -24.61
C VAL A 413 -18.51 25.16 -25.80
N THR A 414 -18.09 24.51 -26.89
CA THR A 414 -18.93 24.40 -28.10
C THR A 414 -20.22 23.59 -27.87
N SER A 415 -20.17 22.58 -27.00
CA SER A 415 -21.33 21.77 -26.62
C SER A 415 -22.30 22.53 -25.73
N VAL A 416 -21.80 23.25 -24.72
CA VAL A 416 -22.64 24.02 -23.80
C VAL A 416 -23.28 25.21 -24.52
N SER A 417 -22.50 26.06 -25.20
CA SER A 417 -23.04 27.24 -25.89
C SER A 417 -24.00 26.88 -27.02
N GLY A 418 -23.63 25.91 -27.86
CA GLY A 418 -24.50 25.48 -28.98
C GLY A 418 -25.72 24.70 -28.50
N GLY A 419 -25.54 23.79 -27.55
CA GLY A 419 -26.62 22.94 -27.08
C GLY A 419 -27.64 23.68 -26.21
N MET A 420 -27.22 24.72 -25.49
CA MET A 420 -28.11 25.65 -24.78
C MET A 420 -29.10 26.34 -25.74
N ARG A 421 -28.64 26.73 -26.93
CA ARG A 421 -29.49 27.39 -27.95
C ARG A 421 -30.31 26.41 -28.79
N ALA A 422 -30.04 25.11 -28.70
CA ALA A 422 -30.60 24.09 -29.60
C ALA A 422 -32.14 24.11 -29.70
N ILE A 423 -32.86 24.42 -28.62
CA ILE A 423 -34.33 24.48 -28.61
C ILE A 423 -34.83 25.72 -29.35
N LEU A 424 -34.19 26.87 -29.09
CA LEU A 424 -34.53 28.15 -29.71
C LEU A 424 -34.29 28.11 -31.22
N ASP A 425 -33.12 27.58 -31.62
CA ASP A 425 -32.69 27.49 -33.02
C ASP A 425 -33.56 26.52 -33.84
N ASN A 426 -34.17 25.51 -33.19
CA ASN A 426 -35.02 24.51 -33.84
C ASN A 426 -36.51 24.70 -33.49
N SER A 427 -36.93 25.90 -33.10
CA SER A 427 -38.32 26.23 -32.73
C SER A 427 -39.35 25.83 -33.80
N ASN A 428 -39.03 26.07 -35.07
CA ASN A 428 -39.87 25.67 -36.21
C ASN A 428 -40.13 24.16 -36.29
N LEU A 429 -39.15 23.34 -35.92
CA LEU A 429 -39.28 21.87 -35.93
C LEU A 429 -40.17 21.41 -34.78
N ILE A 430 -39.99 22.01 -33.59
CA ILE A 430 -40.77 21.70 -32.38
C ILE A 430 -42.26 22.01 -32.58
N LYS A 431 -42.59 23.12 -33.27
CA LYS A 431 -43.98 23.52 -33.52
C LYS A 431 -44.69 22.64 -34.55
N LYS A 432 -43.95 21.93 -35.42
CA LYS A 432 -44.52 21.19 -36.57
C LYS A 432 -44.55 19.68 -36.42
N VAL A 433 -43.61 19.09 -35.66
CA VAL A 433 -43.44 17.64 -35.57
C VAL A 433 -43.31 17.21 -34.11
N TYR A 434 -44.02 16.15 -33.72
CA TYR A 434 -43.89 15.56 -32.40
C TYR A 434 -42.70 14.60 -32.33
N PHE A 435 -41.78 14.86 -31.41
CA PHE A 435 -40.65 13.97 -31.05
C PHE A 435 -40.13 14.36 -29.65
N PRO A 436 -39.34 13.49 -28.98
CA PRO A 436 -38.70 13.82 -27.71
C PRO A 436 -37.76 15.03 -27.85
N ARG A 437 -38.12 16.17 -27.24
CA ARG A 437 -37.44 17.47 -27.43
C ARG A 437 -35.98 17.47 -26.97
N GLU A 438 -35.63 16.59 -26.04
CA GLU A 438 -34.26 16.37 -25.53
C GLU A 438 -33.27 15.87 -26.60
N ILE A 439 -33.78 15.36 -27.72
CA ILE A 439 -32.97 14.98 -28.87
C ILE A 439 -32.22 16.20 -29.43
N LEU A 440 -32.79 17.42 -29.37
CA LEU A 440 -32.16 18.60 -29.96
C LEU A 440 -30.86 18.98 -29.23
N PRO A 441 -30.85 19.19 -27.89
CA PRO A 441 -29.58 19.48 -27.21
C PRO A 441 -28.60 18.31 -27.29
N ILE A 442 -29.06 17.05 -27.16
CA ILE A 442 -28.20 15.87 -27.24
C ILE A 442 -27.51 15.78 -28.61
N THR A 443 -28.23 16.06 -29.69
CA THR A 443 -27.67 16.07 -31.06
C THR A 443 -26.52 17.06 -31.16
N VAL A 444 -26.65 18.27 -30.62
CA VAL A 444 -25.57 19.27 -30.68
C VAL A 444 -24.32 18.79 -29.94
N VAL A 445 -24.49 18.22 -28.75
CA VAL A 445 -23.37 17.62 -27.99
C VAL A 445 -22.73 16.48 -28.80
N LEU A 446 -23.53 15.62 -29.43
CA LEU A 446 -23.02 14.52 -30.26
C LEU A 446 -22.30 14.99 -31.53
N SER A 447 -22.78 16.04 -32.20
CA SER A 447 -22.08 16.65 -33.34
C SER A 447 -20.72 17.19 -32.94
N ASN A 448 -20.65 17.91 -31.81
CA ASN A 448 -19.39 18.42 -31.29
C ASN A 448 -18.49 17.29 -30.77
N PHE A 449 -19.06 16.19 -30.27
CA PHE A 449 -18.31 15.00 -29.89
C PHE A 449 -17.63 14.35 -31.11
N VAL A 450 -18.33 14.26 -32.25
CA VAL A 450 -17.71 13.80 -33.49
C VAL A 450 -16.57 14.73 -33.92
N ASN A 451 -16.76 16.05 -33.84
CA ASN A 451 -15.69 17.01 -34.14
C ASN A 451 -14.49 16.88 -33.19
N TYR A 452 -14.74 16.62 -31.90
CA TYR A 452 -13.71 16.32 -30.91
C TYR A 452 -12.92 15.05 -31.28
N LEU A 453 -13.61 13.95 -31.61
CA LEU A 453 -12.96 12.70 -32.05
C LEU A 453 -12.11 12.90 -33.29
N LEU A 454 -12.62 13.70 -34.23
CA LEU A 454 -11.93 14.07 -35.45
C LEU A 454 -10.68 14.93 -35.20
N ALA A 455 -10.65 15.70 -34.12
CA ALA A 455 -9.48 16.47 -33.71
C ALA A 455 -8.43 15.66 -32.92
N LEU A 456 -8.78 14.48 -32.37
CA LEU A 456 -7.84 13.64 -31.62
C LEU A 456 -6.58 13.23 -32.40
N PRO A 457 -6.65 12.80 -33.67
CA PRO A 457 -5.46 12.49 -34.46
C PRO A 457 -4.47 13.65 -34.52
N MET A 458 -4.95 14.90 -34.66
CA MET A 458 -4.08 16.07 -34.67
C MET A 458 -3.38 16.29 -33.33
N MET A 459 -4.09 16.10 -32.22
CA MET A 459 -3.50 16.15 -30.89
C MET A 459 -2.37 15.11 -30.76
N PHE A 460 -2.62 13.85 -31.17
CA PHE A 460 -1.59 12.80 -31.13
C PHE A 460 -0.41 13.09 -32.06
N LEU A 461 -0.63 13.71 -33.23
CA LEU A 461 0.45 14.12 -34.13
C LEU A 461 1.34 15.21 -33.51
N ILE A 462 0.75 16.21 -32.85
CA ILE A 462 1.53 17.23 -32.13
C ILE A 462 2.32 16.60 -30.98
N MET A 463 1.67 15.72 -30.21
CA MET A 463 2.33 14.98 -29.13
C MET A 463 3.54 14.21 -29.64
N ALA A 464 3.36 13.43 -30.70
CA ALA A 464 4.42 12.67 -31.34
C ALA A 464 5.56 13.58 -31.83
N GLY A 465 5.24 14.68 -32.52
CA GLY A 465 6.23 15.62 -33.05
C GLY A 465 7.04 16.31 -31.94
N VAL A 466 6.39 16.75 -30.86
CA VAL A 466 7.08 17.41 -29.74
C VAL A 466 7.92 16.42 -28.93
N GLN A 467 7.41 15.22 -28.64
CA GLN A 467 8.18 14.18 -27.95
C GLN A 467 9.39 13.73 -28.77
N TRP A 468 9.21 13.55 -30.08
CA TRP A 468 10.31 13.23 -30.99
C TRP A 468 11.38 14.33 -31.00
N ALA A 469 10.97 15.60 -31.08
CA ALA A 469 11.92 16.71 -31.08
C ALA A 469 12.67 16.93 -29.75
N THR A 470 12.09 16.49 -28.62
CA THR A 470 12.65 16.73 -27.28
C THR A 470 13.37 15.54 -26.66
N ILE A 471 12.83 14.33 -26.79
CA ILE A 471 13.38 13.08 -26.21
C ILE A 471 13.97 12.17 -27.30
N GLY A 472 13.58 12.34 -28.57
CA GLY A 472 13.97 11.42 -29.65
C GLY A 472 13.28 10.06 -29.58
N GLN A 473 12.30 9.90 -28.69
CA GLN A 473 11.56 8.65 -28.46
C GLN A 473 10.08 8.96 -28.23
N LEU A 474 9.21 8.04 -28.64
CA LEU A 474 7.77 8.09 -28.39
C LEU A 474 7.43 7.33 -27.11
N THR A 475 7.03 8.05 -26.07
CA THR A 475 6.63 7.45 -24.78
C THR A 475 5.12 7.35 -24.71
N LEU A 476 4.52 6.43 -25.48
CA LEU A 476 3.11 6.05 -25.30
C LEU A 476 2.99 5.00 -24.19
N SER A 477 2.36 5.37 -23.07
CA SER A 477 2.01 4.44 -22.00
C SER A 477 0.71 3.71 -22.31
N TRP A 478 0.57 2.47 -21.83
CA TRP A 478 -0.69 1.70 -21.87
C TRP A 478 -1.88 2.42 -21.20
N SER A 479 -1.62 3.49 -20.45
CA SER A 479 -2.64 4.37 -19.84
C SER A 479 -3.71 4.86 -20.82
N PHE A 480 -3.41 4.97 -22.13
CA PHE A 480 -4.40 5.43 -23.14
C PHE A 480 -5.69 4.59 -23.14
N ILE A 481 -5.67 3.36 -22.62
CA ILE A 481 -6.86 2.51 -22.49
C ILE A 481 -7.97 3.15 -21.62
N PHE A 482 -7.62 4.10 -20.74
CA PHE A 482 -8.56 4.85 -19.91
C PHE A 482 -9.19 6.06 -20.64
N LEU A 483 -8.66 6.46 -21.79
CA LEU A 483 -9.13 7.62 -22.55
C LEU A 483 -10.62 7.50 -22.97
N PRO A 484 -11.12 6.36 -23.49
CA PRO A 484 -12.55 6.19 -23.77
C PRO A 484 -13.44 6.40 -22.54
N MET A 485 -12.99 5.95 -21.38
CA MET A 485 -13.73 6.12 -20.13
C MET A 485 -13.84 7.61 -19.74
N ILE A 486 -12.74 8.36 -19.83
CA ILE A 486 -12.73 9.81 -19.52
C ILE A 486 -13.64 10.58 -20.49
N ILE A 487 -13.58 10.24 -21.79
CA ILE A 487 -14.45 10.81 -22.82
C ILE A 487 -15.92 10.57 -22.49
N ILE A 488 -16.29 9.35 -22.07
CA ILE A 488 -17.66 9.02 -21.69
C ILE A 488 -18.11 9.84 -20.49
N ILE A 489 -17.27 9.99 -19.46
CA ILE A 489 -17.57 10.83 -18.29
C ILE A 489 -17.85 12.27 -18.72
N GLN A 490 -16.99 12.82 -19.59
CA GLN A 490 -17.17 14.17 -20.12
C GLN A 490 -18.47 14.29 -20.94
N LEU A 491 -18.78 13.30 -21.77
CA LEU A 491 -20.00 13.29 -22.58
C LEU A 491 -21.27 13.29 -21.70
N ILE A 492 -21.30 12.46 -20.66
CA ILE A 492 -22.39 12.41 -19.66
C ILE A 492 -22.56 13.76 -18.99
N PHE A 493 -21.46 14.36 -18.53
CA PHE A 493 -21.45 15.68 -17.89
C PHE A 493 -22.02 16.76 -18.83
N LEU A 494 -21.54 16.82 -20.07
CA LEU A 494 -21.95 17.83 -21.04
C LEU A 494 -23.42 17.68 -21.42
N ILE A 495 -23.93 16.46 -21.61
CA ILE A 495 -25.36 16.24 -21.87
C ILE A 495 -26.19 16.79 -20.69
N GLY A 496 -25.80 16.50 -19.45
CA GLY A 496 -26.51 16.97 -18.26
C GLY A 496 -26.57 18.49 -18.14
N VAL A 497 -25.41 19.15 -18.26
CA VAL A 497 -25.31 20.62 -18.22
C VAL A 497 -26.12 21.25 -19.35
N THR A 498 -26.02 20.69 -20.56
CA THR A 498 -26.68 21.24 -21.75
C THR A 498 -28.21 21.11 -21.65
N LEU A 499 -28.74 19.99 -21.15
CA LEU A 499 -30.18 19.83 -20.90
C LEU A 499 -30.69 20.84 -19.87
N LEU A 500 -29.93 21.06 -18.79
CA LEU A 500 -30.28 22.06 -17.79
C LEU A 500 -30.33 23.46 -18.40
N LEU A 501 -29.25 23.88 -19.08
CA LEU A 501 -29.12 25.25 -19.61
C LEU A 501 -30.05 25.52 -20.79
N SER A 502 -30.29 24.54 -21.65
CA SER A 502 -31.27 24.68 -22.75
C SER A 502 -32.68 24.92 -22.23
N THR A 503 -33.05 24.31 -21.10
CA THR A 503 -34.32 24.58 -20.43
C THR A 503 -34.38 26.03 -19.93
N THR A 504 -33.34 26.49 -19.22
CA THR A 504 -33.28 27.85 -18.69
C THR A 504 -33.27 28.90 -19.79
N ALA A 505 -32.58 28.65 -20.91
CA ALA A 505 -32.50 29.57 -22.04
C ALA A 505 -33.85 29.79 -22.76
N VAL A 506 -34.75 28.80 -22.74
CA VAL A 506 -36.10 28.95 -23.30
C VAL A 506 -36.92 29.96 -22.49
N PHE A 507 -36.86 29.90 -21.16
CA PHE A 507 -37.59 30.82 -20.29
C PHE A 507 -36.89 32.17 -20.13
N PHE A 508 -35.56 32.18 -20.13
CA PHE A 508 -34.74 33.37 -19.92
C PHE A 508 -33.69 33.49 -21.02
N ARG A 509 -33.99 34.31 -22.04
CA ARG A 509 -33.12 34.47 -23.23
C ARG A 509 -31.72 35.00 -22.89
N ASP A 510 -31.62 35.83 -21.86
CA ASP A 510 -30.35 36.40 -21.37
C ASP A 510 -29.38 35.36 -20.81
N THR A 511 -29.88 34.17 -20.44
CA THR A 511 -29.04 33.04 -20.03
C THR A 511 -27.96 32.76 -21.05
N THR A 512 -28.27 32.93 -22.35
CA THR A 512 -27.30 32.66 -23.41
C THR A 512 -26.07 33.55 -23.32
N HIS A 513 -26.25 34.85 -23.07
CA HIS A 513 -25.15 35.80 -22.92
C HIS A 513 -24.40 35.58 -21.60
N ILE A 514 -25.11 35.34 -20.50
CA ILE A 514 -24.52 35.12 -19.18
C ILE A 514 -23.62 33.87 -19.21
N ILE A 515 -24.09 32.77 -19.79
CA ILE A 515 -23.34 31.52 -19.86
C ILE A 515 -22.11 31.66 -20.76
N ASP A 516 -22.19 32.37 -21.89
CA ASP A 516 -21.02 32.61 -22.74
C ASP A 516 -19.91 33.36 -21.99
N ILE A 517 -20.25 34.37 -21.18
CA ILE A 517 -19.30 35.08 -20.30
C ILE A 517 -18.76 34.15 -19.21
N LEU A 518 -19.62 33.37 -18.57
CA LEU A 518 -19.20 32.42 -17.52
C LEU A 518 -18.26 31.35 -18.07
N LEU A 519 -18.48 30.86 -19.30
CA LEU A 519 -17.57 29.94 -19.97
C LEU A 519 -16.20 30.59 -20.20
N GLN A 520 -16.17 31.87 -20.58
CA GLN A 520 -14.91 32.62 -20.73
C GLN A 520 -14.16 32.76 -19.40
N LEU A 521 -14.85 32.93 -18.27
CA LEU A 521 -14.23 32.95 -16.95
C LEU A 521 -13.80 31.54 -16.49
N TRP A 522 -14.59 30.53 -16.82
CA TRP A 522 -14.43 29.16 -16.33
C TRP A 522 -13.18 28.47 -16.89
N ILE A 523 -12.66 28.90 -18.05
CA ILE A 523 -11.36 28.43 -18.57
C ILE A 523 -10.20 28.76 -17.62
N PHE A 524 -10.27 29.86 -16.87
CA PHE A 524 -9.22 30.27 -15.93
C PHE A 524 -9.37 29.59 -14.56
N LEU A 525 -10.59 29.19 -14.19
CA LEU A 525 -10.86 28.35 -13.01
C LEU A 525 -10.53 26.88 -13.25
N THR A 526 -10.32 26.51 -14.51
CA THR A 526 -9.91 25.18 -14.94
C THR A 526 -8.42 25.26 -15.25
N PRO A 527 -7.59 24.31 -14.83
CA PRO A 527 -6.14 24.42 -15.02
C PRO A 527 -5.75 24.16 -16.48
N VAL A 528 -6.18 24.96 -17.46
CA VAL A 528 -5.87 24.74 -18.89
C VAL A 528 -4.45 25.23 -19.21
N PHE A 529 -4.08 26.41 -18.70
CA PHE A 529 -2.79 27.05 -19.00
C PHE A 529 -1.68 26.75 -17.99
N PHE A 530 -2.05 26.28 -16.80
CA PHE A 530 -1.12 26.08 -15.68
C PHE A 530 -1.44 24.78 -14.94
N SER A 531 -0.50 24.31 -14.11
CA SER A 531 -0.73 23.23 -13.15
C SER A 531 -1.21 23.78 -11.81
N LEU A 532 -2.19 23.12 -11.18
CA LEU A 532 -2.74 23.57 -9.89
C LEU A 532 -1.68 23.53 -8.79
N GLU A 533 -0.79 22.54 -8.83
CA GLU A 533 0.28 22.35 -7.86
C GLU A 533 1.33 23.46 -7.89
N ALA A 534 1.51 24.14 -9.03
CA ALA A 534 2.52 25.19 -9.17
C ALA A 534 2.09 26.52 -8.56
N ILE A 535 0.78 26.80 -8.51
CA ILE A 535 0.26 28.12 -8.11
C ILE A 535 -0.34 28.10 -6.70
N VAL A 536 -0.94 26.97 -6.31
CA VAL A 536 -1.86 26.93 -5.17
C VAL A 536 -1.48 25.79 -4.22
N SER A 537 -1.69 25.99 -2.91
CA SER A 537 -1.42 24.95 -1.90
C SER A 537 -2.18 23.65 -2.22
N PRO A 538 -1.66 22.47 -1.80
CA PRO A 538 -2.29 21.17 -2.10
C PRO A 538 -3.76 21.07 -1.65
N THR A 539 -4.13 21.74 -0.55
CA THR A 539 -5.49 21.76 -0.02
C THR A 539 -6.44 22.51 -0.95
N TRP A 540 -6.04 23.69 -1.41
CA TRP A 540 -6.84 24.51 -2.30
C TRP A 540 -6.93 23.90 -3.71
N ALA A 541 -5.84 23.31 -4.22
CA ALA A 541 -5.86 22.55 -5.48
C ALA A 541 -6.89 21.41 -5.42
N ARG A 542 -6.95 20.70 -4.28
CA ARG A 542 -7.96 19.66 -4.04
C ARG A 542 -9.38 20.22 -4.03
N LEU A 543 -9.61 21.36 -3.38
CA LEU A 543 -10.93 22.03 -3.35
C LEU A 543 -11.40 22.45 -4.74
N VAL A 544 -10.52 23.02 -5.57
CA VAL A 544 -10.85 23.39 -6.95
C VAL A 544 -11.29 22.15 -7.75
N ARG A 545 -10.57 21.03 -7.64
CA ARG A 545 -10.96 19.76 -8.27
C ARG A 545 -12.30 19.21 -7.76
N TRP A 546 -12.65 19.48 -6.51
CA TRP A 546 -13.90 19.00 -5.91
C TRP A 546 -15.09 19.82 -6.42
N LEU A 547 -14.92 21.13 -6.57
CA LEU A 547 -16.00 22.05 -6.97
C LEU A 547 -16.15 22.14 -8.50
N ASN A 548 -15.07 21.93 -9.26
CA ASN A 548 -15.07 22.04 -10.71
C ASN A 548 -14.87 20.65 -11.37
N PRO A 549 -15.94 19.99 -11.86
CA PRO A 549 -15.84 18.72 -12.55
C PRO A 549 -14.97 18.77 -13.81
N MET A 550 -14.97 19.90 -14.54
CA MET A 550 -14.12 20.07 -15.73
C MET A 550 -12.63 20.13 -15.37
N ALA A 551 -12.28 20.69 -14.21
CA ALA A 551 -10.89 20.63 -13.73
C ALA A 551 -10.44 19.19 -13.49
N SER A 552 -11.28 18.38 -12.85
CA SER A 552 -10.98 16.94 -12.65
C SER A 552 -10.87 16.19 -13.98
N ILE A 553 -11.77 16.44 -14.94
CA ILE A 553 -11.75 15.80 -16.26
C ILE A 553 -10.46 16.13 -17.02
N ILE A 554 -10.05 17.41 -17.04
CA ILE A 554 -8.81 17.83 -17.71
C ILE A 554 -7.57 17.23 -17.05
N ASP A 555 -7.54 17.17 -15.72
CA ASP A 555 -6.45 16.49 -15.01
C ASP A 555 -6.38 15.00 -15.39
N PHE A 556 -7.50 14.30 -15.57
CA PHE A 556 -7.47 12.90 -16.03
C PHE A 556 -6.94 12.75 -17.46
N TYR A 557 -7.30 13.66 -18.38
CA TYR A 557 -6.71 13.66 -19.72
C TYR A 557 -5.19 13.86 -19.64
N ARG A 558 -4.72 14.75 -18.76
CA ARG A 558 -3.29 14.96 -18.53
C ARG A 558 -2.62 13.74 -17.94
N ASP A 559 -3.15 13.16 -16.87
CA ASP A 559 -2.57 11.97 -16.24
C ASP A 559 -2.37 10.85 -17.26
N VAL A 560 -3.35 10.65 -18.16
CA VAL A 560 -3.34 9.57 -19.16
C VAL A 560 -2.47 9.87 -20.39
N LEU A 561 -2.41 11.12 -20.86
CA LEU A 561 -1.75 11.47 -22.12
C LEU A 561 -0.39 12.14 -21.95
N TYR A 562 -0.20 12.89 -20.87
CA TYR A 562 1.00 13.69 -20.62
C TYR A 562 1.75 13.16 -19.39
N GLY A 563 1.08 12.92 -18.26
CA GLY A 563 1.67 12.56 -16.97
C GLY A 563 1.69 13.73 -15.99
N GLN A 564 2.41 13.58 -14.88
CA GLN A 564 2.55 14.65 -13.90
C GLN A 564 3.52 15.74 -14.38
N ALA A 565 3.08 17.00 -14.33
CA ALA A 565 3.85 18.17 -14.76
C ALA A 565 5.09 18.48 -13.89
N THR A 566 5.24 17.81 -12.74
CA THR A 566 6.36 17.95 -11.80
C THR A 566 7.59 17.12 -12.17
N ASN A 567 7.47 16.16 -13.08
CA ASN A 567 8.61 15.31 -13.47
C ASN A 567 9.40 15.97 -14.62
N THR A 568 10.73 15.86 -14.59
CA THR A 568 11.63 16.31 -15.68
C THR A 568 11.30 15.64 -17.02
N ILE A 569 10.78 14.42 -16.98
CA ILE A 569 10.17 13.72 -18.12
C ILE A 569 8.74 13.35 -17.71
N PRO A 570 7.71 13.93 -18.36
CA PRO A 570 6.32 13.55 -18.11
C PRO A 570 6.11 12.08 -18.47
N VAL A 571 5.75 11.26 -17.49
CA VAL A 571 5.43 9.84 -17.70
C VAL A 571 3.93 9.68 -17.51
N PRO A 572 3.17 9.24 -18.53
CA PRO A 572 1.74 9.05 -18.37
C PRO A 572 1.43 7.95 -17.36
N GLY A 573 0.52 8.24 -16.44
CA GLY A 573 0.15 7.41 -15.31
C GLY A 573 -1.31 6.97 -15.36
N PHE A 574 -1.78 6.35 -14.29
CA PHE A 574 -3.20 6.02 -14.12
C PHE A 574 -3.89 7.16 -13.37
N PRO A 575 -5.08 7.60 -13.82
CA PRO A 575 -5.83 8.60 -13.08
C PRO A 575 -6.23 8.03 -11.71
N ALA A 576 -6.25 8.88 -10.70
CA ALA A 576 -6.65 8.48 -9.36
C ALA A 576 -8.11 7.95 -9.38
N LEU A 577 -8.29 6.66 -9.10
CA LEU A 577 -9.59 5.97 -9.27
C LEU A 577 -10.69 6.58 -8.37
N ASP A 578 -10.32 7.10 -7.20
CA ASP A 578 -11.20 7.85 -6.31
C ASP A 578 -11.70 9.15 -6.97
N GLY A 579 -10.80 9.88 -7.64
CA GLY A 579 -11.12 11.07 -8.42
C GLY A 579 -12.05 10.75 -9.58
N VAL A 580 -11.77 9.68 -10.32
CA VAL A 580 -12.59 9.22 -11.46
C VAL A 580 -14.00 8.87 -10.97
N PHE A 581 -14.13 8.07 -9.92
CA PHE A 581 -15.42 7.68 -9.37
C PHE A 581 -16.23 8.88 -8.87
N ARG A 582 -15.59 9.82 -8.15
CA ARG A 582 -16.23 11.07 -7.71
C ARG A 582 -16.74 11.87 -8.91
N THR A 583 -15.91 12.05 -9.93
CA THR A 583 -16.25 12.87 -11.09
C THR A 583 -17.38 12.24 -11.90
N LEU A 584 -17.34 10.91 -12.08
CA LEU A 584 -18.44 10.15 -12.67
C LEU A 584 -19.74 10.34 -11.87
N LEU A 585 -19.69 10.24 -10.54
CA LEU A 585 -20.85 10.46 -9.68
C LEU A 585 -21.41 11.88 -9.87
N THR A 586 -20.54 12.91 -9.86
CA THR A 586 -20.98 14.30 -10.10
C THR A 586 -21.60 14.48 -11.49
N ALA A 587 -21.01 13.87 -12.52
CA ALA A 587 -21.54 13.91 -13.89
C ALA A 587 -22.92 13.25 -13.97
N LEU A 588 -23.11 12.11 -13.31
CA LEU A 588 -24.39 11.40 -13.24
C LEU A 588 -25.44 12.21 -12.46
N VAL A 589 -25.07 12.83 -11.34
CA VAL A 589 -25.98 13.72 -10.57
C VAL A 589 -26.43 14.90 -11.41
N ILE A 590 -25.49 15.54 -12.13
CA ILE A 590 -25.81 16.67 -13.02
C ILE A 590 -26.69 16.21 -14.19
N LEU A 591 -26.43 15.04 -14.77
CA LEU A 591 -27.28 14.46 -15.82
C LEU A 591 -28.70 14.17 -15.29
N ALA A 592 -28.81 13.56 -14.11
CA ALA A 592 -30.09 13.25 -13.50
C ALA A 592 -30.88 14.54 -13.20
N PHE A 593 -30.22 15.55 -12.63
CA PHE A 593 -30.83 16.84 -12.33
C PHE A 593 -31.23 17.61 -13.59
N GLY A 594 -30.32 17.73 -14.56
CA GLY A 594 -30.57 18.40 -15.84
C GLY A 594 -31.70 17.72 -16.63
N SER A 595 -31.70 16.39 -16.66
CA SER A 595 -32.78 15.62 -17.28
C SER A 595 -34.11 15.82 -16.55
N TYR A 596 -34.13 15.77 -15.22
CA TYR A 596 -35.34 16.00 -14.41
C TYR A 596 -35.96 17.38 -14.69
N VAL A 597 -35.13 18.44 -14.65
CA VAL A 597 -35.57 19.81 -14.94
C VAL A 597 -36.09 19.90 -16.36
N PHE A 598 -35.35 19.38 -17.35
CA PHE A 598 -35.77 19.41 -18.75
C PHE A 598 -37.13 18.74 -18.94
N HIS A 599 -37.33 17.53 -18.40
CA HIS A 599 -38.58 16.80 -18.53
C HIS A 599 -39.75 17.55 -17.91
N ARG A 600 -39.55 18.12 -16.71
CA ARG A 600 -40.58 18.85 -15.96
C ARG A 600 -41.13 20.04 -16.74
N TYR A 601 -40.27 20.75 -17.46
CA TYR A 601 -40.62 21.96 -18.21
C TYR A 601 -40.82 21.72 -19.71
N SER A 602 -40.40 20.56 -20.23
CA SER A 602 -40.41 20.26 -21.66
C SER A 602 -41.77 20.49 -22.31
N GLY A 603 -42.88 20.23 -21.62
CA GLY A 603 -44.24 20.45 -22.13
C GLY A 603 -44.53 21.90 -22.53
N ARG A 604 -44.01 22.87 -21.77
CA ARG A 604 -44.25 24.31 -21.96
C ARG A 604 -43.42 24.94 -23.08
N PHE A 605 -42.39 24.25 -23.58
CA PHE A 605 -41.49 24.85 -24.58
C PHE A 605 -42.22 25.35 -25.82
N GLY A 606 -43.27 24.67 -26.28
CA GLY A 606 -44.03 25.10 -27.46
C GLY A 606 -44.83 26.39 -27.28
N GLU A 607 -45.10 26.81 -26.03
CA GLU A 607 -45.83 28.04 -25.70
C GLU A 607 -44.86 29.24 -25.54
N GLU A 608 -43.63 28.99 -25.09
CA GLU A 608 -42.64 30.03 -24.76
C GLU A 608 -41.72 30.41 -25.95
N ILE A 609 -41.54 29.50 -26.92
CA ILE A 609 -40.82 29.74 -28.19
C ILE A 609 -41.78 30.19 -29.29
#